data_AF-A0AAN8WHA4-F1
#
_entry.id   AF-A0AAN8WHA4-F1
#
_cell.length_a   1.000
_cell.length_b   1.000
_cell.length_c   1.000
_cell.angle_alpha   90.00
_cell.angle_beta   90.00
_cell.angle_gamma   90.00
#
_symmetry.space_group_name_H-M   'P 1'
#
loop_
_entity.id
_entity.type
_entity.pdbx_description
1 polymer ?
#
loop_
_entity_poly.entity_id
_entity_poly.type
_entity_poly.pdbx_seq_one_letter_code
_entity_poly.pdbx_strand_id
1 'polypeptide(L)'
;MGKVLVHHSGKRQITPDNNAIKRHVNSARSISAQFSPATLSPTVSTPSHKYSSRTNAGGVVASHGNAANASWVADKGLVPQVKIMAMNGETPLTKSYKYMFEKLRDVAEILDDNIMSLGEVMKEQLHVEEYSSVKNTSNEVICAAGRICCDSAGRLNAASVLLEDCRENSGGKAVPVDLSQLAEYSLFPGQIVGVKGINATGNKLIVKELLPRSVLSLPDSPVTISKSGGPVQVMIACGPFTTTDNLLYEPLCDLLTVVQKNPPHLLVLMGPLLDASHPHVVNNELSETHDSVFNRCIRNITSTLQNIDTQIILVASNRDIGHHMAYPTPPYDIGGHIMCVSDPALLDVEGVVIAVTSTDILFHLGKEEISFPPQGSDRLGRLTSHLFRQQSLYPLYPPPEGVCLDLEKVDSHARLPCTPHILIIPSDLRYFIR
;
A
#
# COMPACT_ATOMS: atom_id res chain seq x y z
N MET A 1 21.33 9.37 75.79
CA MET A 1 21.89 9.41 74.42
C MET A 1 21.45 8.15 73.69
N GLY A 2 20.89 8.28 72.48
CA GLY A 2 20.67 7.18 71.51
C GLY A 2 19.41 6.32 71.70
N LYS A 3 18.28 6.71 71.09
CA LYS A 3 17.12 5.82 70.88
C LYS A 3 17.30 5.05 69.56
N VAL A 4 17.14 3.73 69.63
CA VAL A 4 17.11 2.79 68.50
C VAL A 4 15.78 2.93 67.77
N LEU A 5 15.82 3.08 66.45
CA LEU A 5 14.66 3.07 65.56
C LEU A 5 14.87 2.04 64.45
N VAL A 6 13.99 1.05 64.44
CA VAL A 6 13.83 0.02 63.42
C VAL A 6 13.16 0.66 62.20
N HIS A 7 13.81 0.62 61.04
CA HIS A 7 13.18 1.02 59.77
C HIS A 7 12.67 -0.21 59.03
N HIS A 8 11.39 -0.16 58.65
CA HIS A 8 10.79 -1.00 57.61
C HIS A 8 10.29 -0.11 56.47
N SER A 9 10.16 -0.78 55.32
CA SER A 9 10.03 -0.35 53.93
C SER A 9 9.00 0.74 53.60
N GLY A 10 9.37 1.59 52.63
CA GLY A 10 8.45 2.44 51.87
C GLY A 10 8.82 2.46 50.39
N LYS A 11 7.92 1.98 49.52
CA LYS A 11 8.03 2.05 48.06
C LYS A 11 7.94 3.52 47.63
N ARG A 12 8.88 3.99 46.79
CA ARG A 12 8.82 5.31 46.13
C ARG A 12 8.07 5.21 44.81
N GLN A 13 7.04 6.04 44.68
CA GLN A 13 6.26 6.32 43.50
C GLN A 13 7.03 7.34 42.63
N ILE A 14 7.16 7.06 41.34
CA ILE A 14 7.80 7.94 40.35
C ILE A 14 6.68 8.52 39.49
N THR A 15 6.44 9.83 39.60
CA THR A 15 5.70 10.60 38.59
C THR A 15 6.16 12.06 38.70
N PRO A 16 6.51 12.75 37.60
CA PRO A 16 6.92 14.15 37.66
C PRO A 16 5.73 15.10 37.75
N ASP A 17 5.93 16.18 38.50
CA ASP A 17 5.02 17.31 38.69
C ASP A 17 4.66 18.01 37.38
N ASN A 18 3.37 18.28 37.17
CA ASN A 18 2.91 19.27 36.21
C ASN A 18 2.05 20.32 36.95
N ASN A 19 2.54 21.56 36.94
CA ASN A 19 1.91 22.71 37.59
C ASN A 19 0.52 23.00 37.02
N ALA A 20 -0.52 22.70 37.81
CA ALA A 20 -1.88 23.08 37.51
C ALA A 20 -2.13 24.57 37.85
N ILE A 21 -2.42 25.36 36.82
CA ILE A 21 -2.96 26.72 36.98
C ILE A 21 -4.42 26.58 37.45
N LYS A 22 -4.68 26.95 38.71
CA LYS A 22 -6.04 27.05 39.26
C LYS A 22 -6.80 28.22 38.62
N ARG A 23 -7.90 27.94 37.92
CA ARG A 23 -9.06 28.85 37.87
C ARG A 23 -10.35 28.08 38.17
N HIS A 24 -11.15 28.75 38.97
CA HIS A 24 -12.32 28.31 39.71
C HIS A 24 -13.32 27.43 38.95
N VAL A 25 -13.74 26.37 39.65
CA VAL A 25 -14.98 25.62 39.44
C VAL A 25 -16.17 26.54 39.71
N ASN A 26 -17.13 26.60 38.78
CA ASN A 26 -18.51 26.93 39.11
C ASN A 26 -19.50 26.28 38.14
N SER A 27 -20.42 25.52 38.74
CA SER A 27 -21.75 25.11 38.30
C SER A 27 -21.88 24.19 37.08
N ALA A 28 -22.48 23.03 37.34
CA ALA A 28 -23.04 22.10 36.38
C ALA A 28 -23.82 22.84 35.27
N ARG A 29 -23.40 22.62 34.02
CA ARG A 29 -24.26 22.81 32.85
C ARG A 29 -24.60 21.42 32.33
N SER A 30 -25.87 21.08 32.40
CA SER A 30 -26.46 19.99 31.62
C SER A 30 -26.02 20.12 30.15
N ILE A 31 -25.54 19.04 29.56
CA ILE A 31 -25.36 18.92 28.11
C ILE A 31 -26.78 18.85 27.52
N SER A 32 -27.45 19.99 27.39
CA SER A 32 -28.61 20.09 26.52
C SER A 32 -28.06 20.06 25.10
N ALA A 33 -28.10 18.89 24.46
CA ALA A 33 -27.94 18.80 23.02
C ALA A 33 -28.91 19.80 22.40
N GLN A 34 -28.38 20.86 21.77
CA GLN A 34 -29.18 21.84 21.05
C GLN A 34 -29.66 21.17 19.76
N PHE A 35 -30.74 20.41 19.85
CA PHE A 35 -31.47 19.93 18.69
C PHE A 35 -32.16 21.12 18.04
N SER A 36 -31.60 21.64 16.94
CA SER A 36 -32.32 22.56 16.09
C SER A 36 -33.12 21.76 15.05
N PRO A 37 -34.28 22.24 14.57
CA PRO A 37 -34.98 21.60 13.46
C PRO A 37 -34.13 21.50 12.19
N ALA A 38 -33.17 22.40 11.99
CA ALA A 38 -32.24 22.37 10.86
C ALA A 38 -31.27 21.18 10.93
N THR A 39 -30.91 20.71 12.13
CA THR A 39 -30.09 19.50 12.32
C THR A 39 -30.88 18.19 12.12
N LEU A 40 -32.21 18.26 11.96
CA LEU A 40 -33.09 17.10 11.76
C LEU A 40 -33.77 17.11 10.38
N SER A 41 -33.53 18.16 9.58
CA SER A 41 -34.09 18.24 8.23
C SER A 41 -33.20 17.42 7.31
N PRO A 42 -33.74 16.45 6.54
CA PRO A 42 -32.94 15.76 5.54
C PRO A 42 -32.37 16.79 4.57
N THR A 43 -31.05 16.94 4.53
CA THR A 43 -30.38 17.67 3.46
C THR A 43 -30.70 16.94 2.17
N VAL A 44 -31.53 17.56 1.33
CA VAL A 44 -31.76 17.07 -0.03
C VAL A 44 -30.43 17.18 -0.75
N SER A 45 -29.75 16.05 -0.87
CA SER A 45 -28.46 15.99 -1.56
C SER A 45 -28.65 16.41 -3.01
N THR A 46 -27.94 17.46 -3.42
CA THR A 46 -27.97 17.95 -4.81
C THR A 46 -26.86 17.30 -5.62
N PRO A 47 -27.12 16.89 -6.88
CA PRO A 47 -26.08 16.38 -7.76
C PRO A 47 -24.91 17.35 -7.91
N SER A 48 -23.70 16.81 -8.07
CA SER A 48 -22.51 17.63 -8.20
C SER A 48 -22.55 18.37 -9.54
N HIS A 49 -22.70 19.70 -9.48
CA HIS A 49 -22.71 20.55 -10.68
C HIS A 49 -21.36 20.47 -11.41
N LYS A 50 -20.25 20.43 -10.67
CA LYS A 50 -18.90 20.35 -11.26
C LYS A 50 -18.69 19.05 -12.03
N TYR A 51 -19.15 17.93 -11.49
CA TYR A 51 -19.03 16.64 -12.17
C TYR A 51 -19.98 16.55 -13.36
N SER A 52 -21.25 16.88 -13.18
CA SER A 52 -22.27 16.78 -14.24
C SER A 52 -22.00 17.70 -15.44
N SER A 53 -21.39 18.87 -15.24
CA SER A 53 -21.05 19.82 -16.31
C SER A 53 -19.70 19.55 -17.01
N ARG A 54 -19.00 18.46 -16.68
CA ARG A 54 -17.72 18.11 -17.32
C ARG A 54 -17.88 17.87 -18.83
N THR A 55 -16.94 18.35 -19.63
CA THR A 55 -16.95 18.25 -21.09
C THR A 55 -15.98 17.21 -21.67
N ASN A 56 -15.18 16.60 -20.81
CA ASN A 56 -14.11 15.65 -21.17
C ASN A 56 -14.52 14.17 -21.03
N ALA A 57 -15.82 13.89 -20.88
CA ALA A 57 -16.33 12.52 -20.74
C ALA A 57 -15.97 11.66 -21.97
N GLY A 58 -15.45 10.46 -21.71
CA GLY A 58 -15.01 9.52 -22.77
C GLY A 58 -13.68 9.88 -23.45
N GLY A 59 -13.00 10.95 -23.03
CA GLY A 59 -11.69 11.33 -23.57
C GLY A 59 -10.60 10.34 -23.18
N VAL A 60 -9.81 9.87 -24.16
CA VAL A 60 -8.62 9.04 -23.92
C VAL A 60 -7.47 9.94 -23.49
N VAL A 61 -6.92 9.69 -22.30
CA VAL A 61 -5.87 10.54 -21.71
C VAL A 61 -4.46 9.92 -21.74
N ALA A 62 -4.38 8.60 -21.94
CA ALA A 62 -3.15 7.85 -22.14
C ALA A 62 -3.44 6.60 -22.96
N SER A 63 -2.46 6.14 -23.75
CA SER A 63 -2.54 4.92 -24.55
C SER A 63 -1.19 4.21 -24.59
N HIS A 64 -1.20 2.89 -24.59
CA HIS A 64 0.00 2.07 -24.70
C HIS A 64 -0.23 0.91 -25.68
N GLY A 65 0.82 0.46 -26.35
CA GLY A 65 0.73 -0.58 -27.39
C GLY A 65 -0.05 -0.13 -28.63
N ASN A 66 -0.65 -1.08 -29.34
CA ASN A 66 -1.39 -0.84 -30.59
C ASN A 66 -2.86 -0.41 -30.34
N ALA A 67 -3.09 0.50 -29.40
CA ALA A 67 -4.42 0.89 -28.95
C ALA A 67 -5.30 1.54 -30.05
N ALA A 68 -4.69 2.22 -31.03
CA ALA A 68 -5.41 2.89 -32.12
C ALA A 68 -6.19 1.92 -33.03
N ASN A 69 -5.76 0.65 -33.08
CA ASN A 69 -6.40 -0.41 -33.87
C ASN A 69 -7.19 -1.40 -33.00
N ALA A 70 -7.31 -1.15 -31.70
CA ALA A 70 -8.00 -2.05 -30.78
C ALA A 70 -9.52 -1.85 -30.82
N SER A 71 -10.26 -2.95 -30.98
CA SER A 71 -11.69 -2.97 -30.70
C SER A 71 -11.90 -3.22 -29.22
N TRP A 72 -12.59 -2.32 -28.52
CA TRP A 72 -12.96 -2.45 -27.10
C TRP A 72 -14.35 -3.08 -26.95
N VAL A 73 -14.55 -4.22 -27.63
CA VAL A 73 -15.76 -5.04 -27.54
C VAL A 73 -15.35 -6.47 -27.22
N ALA A 74 -15.81 -7.00 -26.08
CA ALA A 74 -15.53 -8.36 -25.66
C ALA A 74 -16.23 -9.39 -26.56
N ASP A 75 -15.62 -10.56 -26.72
CA ASP A 75 -16.28 -11.70 -27.35
C ASP A 75 -17.19 -12.37 -26.33
N LYS A 76 -18.50 -12.35 -26.59
CA LYS A 76 -19.51 -12.94 -25.70
C LYS A 76 -19.39 -14.46 -25.58
N GLY A 77 -18.73 -15.12 -26.53
CA GLY A 77 -18.49 -16.56 -26.50
C GLY A 77 -17.36 -16.97 -25.54
N LEU A 78 -16.52 -16.02 -25.10
CA LEU A 78 -15.38 -16.26 -24.25
C LEU A 78 -15.72 -15.91 -22.80
N VAL A 79 -15.50 -16.85 -21.89
CA VAL A 79 -15.58 -16.62 -20.43
C VAL A 79 -14.20 -16.92 -19.84
N PRO A 80 -13.37 -15.90 -19.55
CA PRO A 80 -12.02 -16.11 -19.03
C PRO A 80 -12.04 -16.78 -17.66
N GLN A 81 -11.15 -17.75 -17.45
CA GLN A 81 -10.90 -18.30 -16.13
C GLN A 81 -10.05 -17.34 -15.30
N VAL A 82 -10.52 -17.02 -14.09
CA VAL A 82 -9.78 -16.22 -13.11
C VAL A 82 -9.47 -17.08 -11.89
N LYS A 83 -8.21 -17.08 -11.45
CA LYS A 83 -7.76 -17.74 -10.22
C LYS A 83 -7.04 -16.73 -9.32
N ILE A 84 -7.24 -16.86 -8.02
CA ILE A 84 -6.48 -16.09 -7.03
C ILE A 84 -5.23 -16.90 -6.69
N MET A 85 -4.05 -16.31 -6.93
CA MET A 85 -2.78 -16.92 -6.64
C MET A 85 -2.32 -16.58 -5.23
N ALA A 86 -1.62 -17.53 -4.60
CA ALA A 86 -0.88 -17.22 -3.39
C ALA A 86 0.30 -16.27 -3.73
N MET A 87 0.66 -15.43 -2.77
CA MET A 87 1.82 -14.57 -2.85
C MET A 87 3.02 -15.31 -2.24
N ASN A 88 3.57 -14.86 -1.11
CA ASN A 88 4.65 -15.57 -0.43
C ASN A 88 4.16 -16.67 0.53
N GLY A 89 2.92 -16.58 1.01
CA GLY A 89 2.28 -17.60 1.85
C GLY A 89 1.82 -18.82 1.05
N GLU A 90 1.45 -19.89 1.76
CA GLU A 90 0.98 -21.15 1.15
C GLU A 90 -0.35 -21.00 0.39
N THR A 91 -1.20 -20.06 0.82
CA THR A 91 -2.54 -19.85 0.26
C THR A 91 -2.84 -18.35 0.09
N PRO A 92 -3.70 -17.97 -0.88
CA PRO A 92 -4.15 -16.60 -0.99
C PRO A 92 -4.97 -16.16 0.23
N LEU A 93 -4.89 -14.86 0.56
CA LEU A 93 -5.70 -14.28 1.63
C LEU A 93 -7.17 -14.20 1.20
N THR A 94 -7.94 -15.19 1.63
CA THR A 94 -9.35 -15.39 1.25
C THR A 94 -10.33 -15.20 2.41
N LYS A 95 -9.83 -15.05 3.64
CA LYS A 95 -10.64 -14.92 4.85
C LYS A 95 -10.15 -13.78 5.71
N SER A 96 -11.06 -13.20 6.48
CA SER A 96 -10.73 -12.24 7.52
C SER A 96 -9.82 -12.85 8.58
N TYR A 97 -8.93 -12.02 9.10
CA TYR A 97 -8.03 -12.36 10.20
C TYR A 97 -8.12 -11.32 11.32
N LYS A 98 -7.59 -11.68 12.49
CA LYS A 98 -7.55 -10.77 13.65
C LYS A 98 -6.36 -9.84 13.51
N TYR A 99 -6.60 -8.56 13.75
CA TYR A 99 -5.59 -7.50 13.77
C TYR A 99 -5.71 -6.71 15.10
N MET A 100 -5.04 -5.57 15.21
CA MET A 100 -4.96 -4.71 16.42
C MET A 100 -4.10 -5.30 17.56
N PHE A 101 -3.32 -6.34 17.28
CA PHE A 101 -2.32 -6.86 18.20
C PHE A 101 -1.13 -7.41 17.42
N GLU A 102 0.04 -6.83 17.64
CA GLU A 102 1.31 -7.33 17.12
C GLU A 102 2.30 -7.45 18.27
N LYS A 103 3.17 -8.46 18.24
CA LYS A 103 4.29 -8.54 19.17
C LYS A 103 5.51 -7.90 18.51
N LEU A 104 6.13 -6.97 19.21
CA LEU A 104 7.33 -6.29 18.72
C LEU A 104 8.48 -7.25 18.40
N ARG A 105 8.54 -8.41 19.07
CA ARG A 105 9.51 -9.46 18.76
C ARG A 105 9.27 -10.04 17.37
N ASP A 106 8.03 -10.44 17.08
CA ASP A 106 7.62 -11.06 15.83
C ASP A 106 7.82 -10.04 14.68
N VAL A 107 7.50 -8.76 14.92
CA VAL A 107 7.81 -7.65 14.00
C VAL A 107 9.32 -7.51 13.73
N ALA A 108 10.14 -7.50 14.78
CA ALA A 108 11.59 -7.38 14.62
C ALA A 108 12.20 -8.56 13.86
N GLU A 109 11.68 -9.77 14.07
CA GLU A 109 12.09 -10.99 13.37
C GLU A 109 11.75 -10.90 11.88
N ILE A 110 10.52 -10.54 11.51
CA ILE A 110 10.11 -10.34 10.11
C ILE A 110 10.99 -9.28 9.41
N LEU A 111 11.26 -8.18 10.10
CA LEU A 111 12.11 -7.12 9.56
C LEU A 111 13.56 -7.59 9.35
N ASP A 112 14.09 -8.44 10.21
CA ASP A 112 15.43 -9.02 10.07
C ASP A 112 15.47 -10.06 8.94
N ASP A 113 14.48 -10.94 8.87
CA ASP A 113 14.30 -11.95 7.82
C ASP A 113 14.18 -11.31 6.43
N ASN A 114 13.56 -10.13 6.34
CA ASN A 114 13.53 -9.37 5.10
C ASN A 114 14.92 -8.89 4.65
N ILE A 115 15.79 -8.48 5.60
CA ILE A 115 17.18 -8.11 5.27
C ILE A 115 17.92 -9.36 4.80
N MET A 116 17.82 -10.47 5.55
CA MET A 116 18.54 -11.70 5.26
C MET A 116 18.10 -12.34 3.94
N SER A 117 16.80 -12.56 3.75
CA SER A 117 16.26 -13.20 2.53
C SER A 117 16.62 -12.44 1.27
N LEU A 118 16.49 -11.11 1.29
CA LEU A 118 16.83 -10.28 0.14
C LEU A 118 18.33 -10.08 -0.03
N GLY A 119 19.09 -10.07 1.07
CA GLY A 119 20.56 -10.05 1.06
C GLY A 119 21.13 -11.30 0.38
N GLU A 120 20.63 -12.49 0.72
CA GLU A 120 21.07 -13.75 0.11
C GLU A 120 20.75 -13.81 -1.39
N VAL A 121 19.56 -13.37 -1.80
CA VAL A 121 19.24 -13.25 -3.23
C VAL A 121 20.24 -12.36 -3.97
N MET A 122 20.63 -11.22 -3.38
CA MET A 122 21.63 -10.33 -3.98
C MET A 122 23.02 -10.96 -3.99
N LYS A 123 23.36 -11.73 -2.94
CA LYS A 123 24.66 -12.41 -2.80
C LYS A 123 24.86 -13.44 -3.91
N GLU A 124 23.85 -14.27 -4.14
CA GLU A 124 23.83 -15.28 -5.19
C GLU A 124 23.92 -14.65 -6.59
N GLN A 125 23.12 -13.60 -6.84
CA GLN A 125 23.07 -12.91 -8.14
C GLN A 125 24.36 -12.20 -8.51
N LEU A 126 25.08 -11.66 -7.52
CA LEU A 126 26.28 -10.84 -7.73
C LEU A 126 27.57 -11.60 -7.48
N HIS A 127 27.48 -12.90 -7.14
CA HIS A 127 28.61 -13.75 -6.77
C HIS A 127 29.48 -13.13 -5.66
N VAL A 128 28.82 -12.53 -4.67
CA VAL A 128 29.50 -12.01 -3.46
C VAL A 128 29.81 -13.19 -2.56
N GLU A 129 31.09 -13.36 -2.18
CA GLU A 129 31.50 -14.48 -1.32
C GLU A 129 30.88 -14.38 0.08
N GLU A 130 30.99 -13.21 0.71
CA GLU A 130 30.48 -12.98 2.06
C GLU A 130 30.15 -11.49 2.29
N TYR A 131 29.10 -11.22 3.07
CA TYR A 131 28.83 -9.88 3.56
C TYR A 131 29.59 -9.63 4.85
N SER A 132 30.23 -8.48 4.93
CA SER A 132 30.87 -7.97 6.14
C SER A 132 29.88 -7.16 6.97
N SER A 133 30.00 -7.26 8.29
CA SER A 133 29.28 -6.39 9.21
C SER A 133 29.55 -4.92 8.90
N VAL A 134 28.49 -4.11 8.82
CA VAL A 134 28.62 -2.66 8.58
C VAL A 134 29.32 -1.92 9.71
N LYS A 135 29.48 -2.55 10.87
CA LYS A 135 30.17 -1.98 12.06
C LYS A 135 31.66 -2.29 12.12
N ASN A 136 32.16 -3.22 11.30
CA ASN A 136 33.57 -3.58 11.32
C ASN A 136 34.41 -2.42 10.78
N THR A 137 35.48 -2.09 11.51
CA THR A 137 36.49 -1.14 11.06
C THR A 137 37.31 -1.78 9.94
N SER A 138 37.24 -1.23 8.75
CA SER A 138 38.05 -1.68 7.61
C SER A 138 38.48 -0.49 6.77
N ASN A 139 39.76 -0.49 6.37
CA ASN A 139 40.30 0.43 5.37
C ASN A 139 40.14 -0.11 3.94
N GLU A 140 39.75 -1.37 3.81
CA GLU A 140 39.44 -2.01 2.53
C GLU A 140 37.96 -1.88 2.20
N VAL A 141 37.63 -2.10 0.93
CA VAL A 141 36.23 -2.08 0.48
C VAL A 141 35.53 -3.32 0.99
N ILE A 142 34.50 -3.13 1.81
CA ILE A 142 33.62 -4.19 2.30
C ILE A 142 32.36 -4.25 1.45
N CYS A 143 31.77 -5.45 1.36
CA CYS A 143 30.44 -5.67 0.82
C CYS A 143 29.46 -5.89 1.97
N ALA A 144 28.31 -5.23 1.97
CA ALA A 144 27.29 -5.41 3.00
C ALA A 144 25.87 -5.33 2.41
N ALA A 145 24.90 -5.89 3.10
CA ALA A 145 23.48 -5.74 2.80
C ALA A 145 22.76 -5.18 4.02
N GLY A 146 21.73 -4.36 3.80
CA GLY A 146 20.98 -3.76 4.91
C GLY A 146 19.76 -2.98 4.46
N ARG A 147 18.98 -2.56 5.44
CA ARG A 147 17.80 -1.72 5.28
C ARG A 147 18.18 -0.24 5.40
N ILE A 148 17.66 0.57 4.48
CA ILE A 148 17.74 2.03 4.57
C ILE A 148 16.80 2.53 5.67
N CYS A 149 17.35 3.31 6.59
CA CYS A 149 16.62 3.96 7.67
C CYS A 149 16.89 5.47 7.68
N CYS A 150 16.03 6.23 8.38
CA CYS A 150 16.23 7.65 8.63
C CYS A 150 16.73 7.85 10.07
N ASP A 151 17.68 8.76 10.28
CA ASP A 151 18.17 9.13 11.63
C ASP A 151 17.21 10.03 12.42
N SER A 152 16.09 10.42 11.80
CA SER A 152 15.09 11.31 12.38
C SER A 152 13.67 10.84 12.06
N ALA A 153 12.69 11.41 12.76
CA ALA A 153 11.28 11.23 12.44
C ALA A 153 10.80 12.07 11.23
N GLY A 154 11.71 12.83 10.63
CA GLY A 154 11.42 13.63 9.44
C GLY A 154 11.64 12.86 8.14
N ARG A 155 11.39 13.54 7.02
CA ARG A 155 11.62 13.01 5.68
C ARG A 155 13.09 12.67 5.45
N LEU A 156 13.34 11.54 4.82
CA LEU A 156 14.68 11.10 4.42
C LEU A 156 15.37 12.17 3.55
N ASN A 157 16.65 12.42 3.81
CA ASN A 157 17.53 13.23 2.99
C ASN A 157 18.93 12.59 2.91
N ALA A 158 19.79 13.07 2.01
CA ALA A 158 21.10 12.45 1.77
C ALA A 158 22.03 12.42 3.01
N ALA A 159 21.84 13.33 3.96
CA ALA A 159 22.66 13.40 5.18
C ALA A 159 22.11 12.54 6.33
N SER A 160 20.83 12.14 6.26
CA SER A 160 20.13 11.38 7.31
C SER A 160 20.02 9.88 7.02
N VAL A 161 20.71 9.39 5.99
CA VAL A 161 20.64 7.97 5.58
C VAL A 161 21.44 7.10 6.55
N LEU A 162 20.75 6.11 7.09
CA LEU A 162 21.34 5.02 7.88
C LEU A 162 21.22 3.71 7.11
N LEU A 163 22.19 2.82 7.29
CA LEU A 163 22.11 1.42 6.85
C LEU A 163 22.06 0.52 8.08
N GLU A 164 20.91 -0.11 8.30
CA GLU A 164 20.68 -1.12 9.32
C GLU A 164 21.02 -2.51 8.76
N ASP A 165 21.97 -3.19 9.39
CA ASP A 165 22.40 -4.53 9.03
C ASP A 165 21.64 -5.57 9.86
N CYS A 166 21.66 -6.84 9.44
CA CYS A 166 20.91 -7.89 10.11
C CYS A 166 21.46 -8.18 11.52
N ARG A 167 20.65 -8.88 12.31
CA ARG A 167 20.96 -9.24 13.68
C ARG A 167 22.15 -10.17 13.78
N GLU A 168 22.29 -11.12 12.86
CA GLU A 168 23.40 -12.07 12.83
C GLU A 168 24.75 -11.36 12.61
N ASN A 169 24.81 -10.43 11.67
CA ASN A 169 26.06 -9.74 11.29
C ASN A 169 26.46 -8.61 12.24
N SER A 170 25.50 -7.86 12.80
CA SER A 170 25.79 -6.61 13.53
C SER A 170 25.02 -6.43 14.83
N GLY A 171 24.15 -7.38 15.17
CA GLY A 171 23.18 -7.23 16.27
C GLY A 171 22.06 -6.25 15.96
N GLY A 172 21.74 -6.01 14.67
CA GLY A 172 20.66 -5.12 14.24
C GLY A 172 21.06 -3.64 14.35
N LYS A 173 22.35 -3.34 14.22
CA LYS A 173 22.86 -1.97 14.39
C LYS A 173 22.87 -1.24 13.06
N ALA A 174 22.51 0.03 13.12
CA ALA A 174 22.62 0.93 11.99
C ALA A 174 23.92 1.76 12.01
N VAL A 175 24.42 2.10 10.82
CA VAL A 175 25.53 3.04 10.62
C VAL A 175 25.13 4.15 9.65
N PRO A 176 25.51 5.41 9.91
CA PRO A 176 25.38 6.49 8.93
C PRO A 176 26.09 6.18 7.61
N VAL A 177 25.45 6.56 6.52
CA VAL A 177 25.94 6.36 5.16
C VAL A 177 26.39 7.68 4.54
N ASP A 178 27.57 7.69 3.94
CA ASP A 178 28.02 8.77 3.06
C ASP A 178 27.75 8.40 1.60
N LEU A 179 26.88 9.17 0.94
CA LEU A 179 26.51 8.97 -0.47
C LEU A 179 27.34 9.84 -1.42
N SER A 180 28.29 10.64 -0.93
CA SER A 180 29.02 11.64 -1.74
C SER A 180 29.86 11.06 -2.88
N GLN A 181 30.21 9.78 -2.83
CA GLN A 181 30.97 9.09 -3.87
C GLN A 181 30.10 8.38 -4.90
N LEU A 182 28.78 8.41 -4.76
CA LEU A 182 27.85 7.83 -5.72
C LEU A 182 27.50 8.83 -6.82
N ALA A 183 27.63 8.38 -8.08
CA ALA A 183 27.22 9.17 -9.24
C ALA A 183 25.69 9.27 -9.37
N GLU A 184 24.99 8.21 -8.96
CA GLU A 184 23.53 8.16 -8.95
C GLU A 184 23.02 7.27 -7.81
N TYR A 185 21.83 7.58 -7.31
CA TYR A 185 21.12 6.73 -6.37
C TYR A 185 19.62 7.02 -6.36
N SER A 186 18.85 6.07 -5.85
CA SER A 186 17.46 6.26 -5.47
C SER A 186 17.19 5.41 -4.25
N LEU A 187 16.87 6.09 -3.14
CA LEU A 187 16.76 5.50 -1.82
C LEU A 187 15.45 5.90 -1.14
N PHE A 188 14.85 4.99 -0.37
CA PHE A 188 13.70 5.28 0.48
C PHE A 188 13.75 4.44 1.78
N PRO A 189 13.10 4.87 2.87
CA PRO A 189 13.05 4.10 4.12
C PRO A 189 12.44 2.71 3.96
N GLY A 190 13.07 1.68 4.52
CA GLY A 190 12.62 0.28 4.38
C GLY A 190 13.27 -0.47 3.21
N GLN A 191 13.91 0.23 2.28
CA GLN A 191 14.56 -0.40 1.14
C GLN A 191 15.73 -1.28 1.57
N ILE A 192 15.72 -2.54 1.14
CA ILE A 192 16.88 -3.42 1.28
C ILE A 192 17.83 -3.19 0.10
N VAL A 193 19.08 -2.83 0.43
CA VAL A 193 20.15 -2.55 -0.52
C VAL A 193 21.39 -3.34 -0.19
N GLY A 194 22.13 -3.70 -1.23
CA GLY A 194 23.52 -4.14 -1.13
C GLY A 194 24.44 -2.96 -1.43
N VAL A 195 25.55 -2.85 -0.73
CA VAL A 195 26.50 -1.74 -0.86
C VAL A 195 27.94 -2.26 -0.87
N LYS A 196 28.80 -1.59 -1.64
CA LYS A 196 30.25 -1.65 -1.41
C LYS A 196 30.74 -0.31 -0.87
N GLY A 197 31.53 -0.35 0.18
CA GLY A 197 32.00 0.87 0.82
C GLY A 197 33.18 0.66 1.75
N ILE A 198 33.64 1.73 2.37
CA ILE A 198 34.73 1.70 3.37
C ILE A 198 34.20 2.27 4.68
N ASN A 199 34.42 1.56 5.78
CA ASN A 199 34.13 2.05 7.12
C ASN A 199 35.39 2.02 7.99
N ALA A 200 36.28 3.00 7.81
CA ALA A 200 37.56 3.05 8.52
C ALA A 200 37.41 3.22 10.04
N THR A 201 36.27 3.77 10.50
CA THR A 201 36.06 4.16 11.91
C THR A 201 35.03 3.31 12.66
N GLY A 202 34.28 2.46 11.95
CA GLY A 202 33.12 1.73 12.50
C GLY A 202 31.87 2.60 12.70
N ASN A 203 31.93 3.90 12.38
CA ASN A 203 30.88 4.88 12.70
C ASN A 203 30.26 5.55 11.46
N LYS A 204 30.85 5.42 10.28
CA LYS A 204 30.29 5.96 9.04
C LYS A 204 30.77 5.12 7.85
N LEU A 205 29.83 4.60 7.07
CA LEU A 205 30.12 3.85 5.86
C LEU A 205 30.15 4.79 4.65
N ILE A 206 31.32 4.94 4.03
CA ILE A 206 31.45 5.68 2.77
C ILE A 206 31.12 4.74 1.63
N VAL A 207 29.96 4.92 1.01
CA VAL A 207 29.47 4.03 -0.05
C VAL A 207 30.07 4.44 -1.38
N LYS A 208 30.69 3.47 -2.04
CA LYS A 208 31.30 3.61 -3.37
C LYS A 208 30.42 3.08 -4.48
N GLU A 209 29.58 2.10 -4.17
CA GLU A 209 28.73 1.42 -5.14
C GLU A 209 27.45 0.94 -4.44
N LEU A 210 26.29 1.19 -5.07
CA LEU A 210 25.05 0.49 -4.74
C LEU A 210 24.96 -0.73 -5.65
N LEU A 211 24.82 -1.90 -5.05
CA LEU A 211 24.74 -3.14 -5.78
C LEU A 211 23.44 -3.23 -6.57
N PRO A 212 23.49 -3.57 -7.87
CA PRO A 212 22.28 -3.72 -8.66
C PRO A 212 21.48 -4.92 -8.14
N ARG A 213 20.16 -4.85 -8.27
CA ARG A 213 19.25 -5.90 -7.85
C ARG A 213 18.43 -6.39 -9.03
N SER A 214 18.47 -7.70 -9.28
CA SER A 214 17.59 -8.30 -10.29
C SER A 214 16.16 -8.35 -9.76
N VAL A 215 15.22 -8.22 -10.69
CA VAL A 215 13.82 -8.54 -10.45
C VAL A 215 13.62 -10.05 -10.54
N LEU A 216 12.52 -10.56 -9.99
CA LEU A 216 12.13 -11.96 -10.12
C LEU A 216 11.85 -12.29 -11.59
N SER A 217 11.92 -13.57 -11.94
CA SER A 217 11.48 -14.04 -13.25
C SER A 217 9.99 -13.76 -13.47
N LEU A 218 9.60 -13.70 -14.74
CA LEU A 218 8.19 -13.76 -15.11
C LEU A 218 7.60 -15.12 -14.67
N PRO A 219 6.27 -15.22 -14.54
CA PRO A 219 5.61 -16.48 -14.19
C PRO A 219 5.89 -17.55 -15.25
N ASP A 220 6.13 -18.79 -14.82
CA ASP A 220 6.43 -19.92 -15.73
C ASP A 220 5.17 -20.43 -16.48
N SER A 221 3.98 -20.04 -16.03
CA SER A 221 2.71 -20.49 -16.61
C SER A 221 2.56 -20.01 -18.06
N PRO A 222 2.20 -20.90 -19.00
CA PRO A 222 1.99 -20.49 -20.39
C PRO A 222 0.76 -19.58 -20.48
N VAL A 223 0.91 -18.43 -21.13
CA VAL A 223 -0.23 -17.55 -21.46
C VAL A 223 -1.19 -18.31 -22.38
N THR A 224 -2.44 -18.51 -21.95
CA THR A 224 -3.45 -19.30 -22.68
C THR A 224 -4.43 -18.48 -23.50
N ILE A 225 -4.43 -17.14 -23.34
CA ILE A 225 -5.33 -16.20 -24.05
C ILE A 225 -5.41 -16.47 -25.57
N SER A 226 -4.30 -16.86 -26.21
CA SER A 226 -4.29 -17.14 -27.66
C SER A 226 -5.11 -18.36 -28.08
N LYS A 227 -5.46 -19.26 -27.16
CA LYS A 227 -6.24 -20.48 -27.41
C LYS A 227 -7.74 -20.28 -27.18
N SER A 228 -8.13 -19.16 -26.57
CA SER A 228 -9.49 -18.90 -26.08
C SER A 228 -10.39 -18.17 -27.09
N GLY A 229 -9.96 -18.02 -28.35
CA GLY A 229 -10.81 -17.47 -29.42
C GLY A 229 -10.75 -15.95 -29.63
N GLY A 230 -9.94 -15.21 -28.86
CA GLY A 230 -9.79 -13.76 -29.04
C GLY A 230 -9.08 -13.05 -27.88
N PRO A 231 -8.92 -11.72 -27.94
CA PRO A 231 -8.33 -10.94 -26.85
C PRO A 231 -9.28 -10.90 -25.64
N VAL A 232 -8.75 -11.15 -24.45
CA VAL A 232 -9.45 -10.89 -23.19
C VAL A 232 -9.46 -9.38 -22.92
N GLN A 233 -10.60 -8.85 -22.50
CA GLN A 233 -10.81 -7.44 -22.20
C GLN A 233 -11.15 -7.28 -20.74
N VAL A 234 -10.37 -6.42 -20.07
CA VAL A 234 -10.50 -6.12 -18.65
C VAL A 234 -10.69 -4.62 -18.51
N MET A 235 -11.78 -4.21 -17.86
CA MET A 235 -11.97 -2.82 -17.44
C MET A 235 -11.59 -2.70 -15.97
N ILE A 236 -10.84 -1.66 -15.62
CA ILE A 236 -10.34 -1.45 -14.26
C ILE A 236 -10.76 -0.06 -13.83
N ALA A 237 -11.30 0.06 -12.61
CA ALA A 237 -11.61 1.34 -11.99
C ALA A 237 -11.26 1.29 -10.50
N CYS A 238 -10.80 2.42 -9.97
CA CYS A 238 -10.49 2.59 -8.55
C CYS A 238 -11.32 3.75 -8.01
N GLY A 239 -11.77 3.62 -6.76
CA GLY A 239 -12.47 4.69 -6.06
C GLY A 239 -11.56 5.91 -5.79
N PRO A 240 -12.14 7.02 -5.28
CA PRO A 240 -13.52 7.14 -4.84
C PRO A 240 -14.54 7.15 -6.00
N PHE A 241 -15.69 6.50 -5.79
CA PHE A 241 -16.77 6.41 -6.80
C PHE A 241 -17.87 7.47 -6.62
N THR A 242 -17.61 8.49 -5.81
CA THR A 242 -18.49 9.63 -5.54
C THR A 242 -17.65 10.90 -5.41
N THR A 243 -18.26 12.05 -5.61
CA THR A 243 -17.59 13.34 -5.44
C THR A 243 -17.61 13.78 -3.98
N THR A 244 -16.70 14.67 -3.58
CA THR A 244 -16.54 15.08 -2.17
C THR A 244 -17.72 15.87 -1.59
N ASP A 245 -18.57 16.44 -2.45
CA ASP A 245 -19.71 17.27 -2.08
C ASP A 245 -20.97 16.46 -1.76
N ASN A 246 -21.08 15.19 -2.18
CA ASN A 246 -22.28 14.39 -1.98
C ASN A 246 -22.01 12.86 -1.98
N LEU A 247 -23.06 12.07 -1.73
CA LEU A 247 -23.02 10.59 -1.79
C LEU A 247 -24.07 10.02 -2.74
N LEU A 248 -24.27 10.69 -3.88
CA LEU A 248 -25.19 10.26 -4.94
C LEU A 248 -24.53 9.29 -5.92
N TYR A 249 -23.20 9.10 -5.84
CA TYR A 249 -22.46 8.13 -6.63
C TYR A 249 -22.65 8.30 -8.15
N GLU A 250 -22.76 9.54 -8.63
CA GLU A 250 -22.85 9.83 -10.06
C GLU A 250 -21.68 9.21 -10.85
N PRO A 251 -20.42 9.26 -10.38
CA PRO A 251 -19.31 8.59 -11.06
C PRO A 251 -19.46 7.06 -11.17
N LEU A 252 -19.99 6.40 -10.13
CA LEU A 252 -20.28 4.97 -10.18
C LEU A 252 -21.34 4.67 -11.25
N CYS A 253 -22.44 5.44 -11.26
CA CYS A 253 -23.52 5.26 -12.22
C CYS A 253 -23.05 5.45 -13.67
N ASP A 254 -22.21 6.45 -13.92
CA ASP A 254 -21.62 6.69 -15.24
C ASP A 254 -20.68 5.55 -15.65
N LEU A 255 -19.85 5.04 -14.73
CA LEU A 255 -19.00 3.87 -14.98
C LEU A 255 -19.84 2.64 -15.36
N LEU A 256 -20.90 2.34 -14.60
CA LEU A 256 -21.78 1.21 -14.88
C LEU A 256 -22.49 1.36 -16.24
N THR A 257 -22.88 2.60 -16.60
CA THR A 257 -23.43 2.90 -17.94
C THR A 257 -22.42 2.62 -19.04
N VAL A 258 -21.13 2.94 -18.83
CA VAL A 258 -20.05 2.64 -19.77
C VAL A 258 -19.85 1.13 -19.92
N VAL A 259 -19.87 0.38 -18.81
CA VAL A 259 -19.79 -1.09 -18.79
C VAL A 259 -20.96 -1.71 -19.53
N GLN A 260 -22.20 -1.25 -19.31
CA GLN A 260 -23.38 -1.74 -20.04
C GLN A 260 -23.28 -1.49 -21.55
N LYS A 261 -22.73 -0.33 -21.94
CA LYS A 261 -22.56 0.03 -23.36
C LYS A 261 -21.48 -0.80 -24.04
N ASN A 262 -20.37 -1.07 -23.35
CA ASN A 262 -19.26 -1.87 -23.85
C ASN A 262 -18.86 -2.91 -22.80
N PRO A 263 -19.58 -4.04 -22.71
CA PRO A 263 -19.30 -5.07 -21.71
C PRO A 263 -17.89 -5.63 -21.88
N PRO A 264 -17.00 -5.52 -20.88
CA PRO A 264 -15.74 -6.23 -20.85
C PRO A 264 -15.98 -7.68 -20.39
N HIS A 265 -14.99 -8.56 -20.56
CA HIS A 265 -15.07 -9.89 -19.97
C HIS A 265 -14.93 -9.81 -18.44
N LEU A 266 -14.02 -8.94 -17.96
CA LEU A 266 -13.77 -8.72 -16.54
C LEU A 266 -13.92 -7.23 -16.20
N LEU A 267 -14.56 -6.92 -15.07
CA LEU A 267 -14.57 -5.62 -14.44
C LEU A 267 -13.88 -5.72 -13.07
N VAL A 268 -12.71 -5.09 -12.93
CA VAL A 268 -11.97 -4.98 -11.67
C VAL A 268 -12.31 -3.64 -11.02
N LEU A 269 -13.01 -3.68 -9.89
CA LEU A 269 -13.31 -2.52 -9.06
C LEU A 269 -12.41 -2.55 -7.84
N MET A 270 -11.74 -1.45 -7.56
CA MET A 270 -10.87 -1.29 -6.40
C MET A 270 -11.46 -0.20 -5.52
N GLY A 271 -11.50 -0.43 -4.21
CA GLY A 271 -12.03 0.57 -3.27
C GLY A 271 -11.23 1.88 -3.28
N PRO A 272 -11.69 2.91 -2.55
CA PRO A 272 -12.82 2.83 -1.62
C PRO A 272 -14.19 3.00 -2.30
N LEU A 273 -15.18 2.21 -1.88
CA LEU A 273 -16.60 2.41 -2.19
C LEU A 273 -17.22 3.46 -1.26
N LEU A 274 -16.96 3.39 0.04
CA LEU A 274 -17.24 4.44 1.01
C LEU A 274 -15.95 4.85 1.71
N ASP A 275 -15.36 5.93 1.22
CA ASP A 275 -14.07 6.40 1.70
C ASP A 275 -14.15 6.96 3.12
N ALA A 276 -13.33 6.42 4.03
CA ALA A 276 -13.18 6.89 5.40
C ALA A 276 -12.75 8.37 5.49
N SER A 277 -12.11 8.90 4.45
CA SER A 277 -11.71 10.31 4.33
C SER A 277 -12.76 11.22 3.69
N HIS A 278 -13.91 10.68 3.26
CA HIS A 278 -14.98 11.47 2.66
C HIS A 278 -15.53 12.52 3.66
N PRO A 279 -15.75 13.79 3.27
CA PRO A 279 -16.21 14.84 4.19
C PRO A 279 -17.45 14.46 5.01
N HIS A 280 -18.52 13.95 4.38
CA HIS A 280 -19.73 13.48 5.07
C HIS A 280 -19.49 12.33 6.07
N VAL A 281 -18.45 11.50 5.86
CA VAL A 281 -18.06 10.43 6.80
C VAL A 281 -17.30 11.02 7.98
N VAL A 282 -16.27 11.84 7.70
CA VAL A 282 -15.43 12.48 8.73
C VAL A 282 -16.23 13.40 9.65
N ASN A 283 -17.19 14.15 9.09
CA ASN A 283 -18.04 15.06 9.84
C ASN A 283 -19.24 14.35 10.53
N ASN A 284 -19.40 13.04 10.32
CA ASN A 284 -20.53 12.25 10.82
C ASN A 284 -21.91 12.84 10.40
N GLU A 285 -22.02 13.19 9.11
CA GLU A 285 -23.20 13.83 8.51
C GLU A 285 -24.14 12.81 7.83
N LEU A 286 -23.84 11.52 7.92
CA LEU A 286 -24.65 10.44 7.38
C LEU A 286 -25.93 10.22 8.19
N SER A 287 -27.07 10.13 7.51
CA SER A 287 -28.35 9.74 8.11
C SER A 287 -28.62 8.23 8.09
N GLU A 288 -27.66 7.44 7.63
CA GLU A 288 -27.70 5.97 7.52
C GLU A 288 -26.37 5.35 7.96
N THR A 289 -26.32 4.03 8.17
CA THR A 289 -25.08 3.36 8.58
C THR A 289 -24.09 3.24 7.42
N HIS A 290 -22.79 3.15 7.72
CA HIS A 290 -21.75 2.86 6.73
C HIS A 290 -22.07 1.61 5.89
N ASP A 291 -22.49 0.53 6.56
CA ASP A 291 -22.93 -0.71 5.92
C ASP A 291 -24.10 -0.50 4.95
N SER A 292 -25.05 0.39 5.27
CA SER A 292 -26.19 0.69 4.39
C SER A 292 -25.73 1.35 3.09
N VAL A 293 -24.82 2.32 3.19
CA VAL A 293 -24.24 3.00 2.01
C VAL A 293 -23.43 2.03 1.17
N PHE A 294 -22.58 1.22 1.80
CA PHE A 294 -21.76 0.21 1.13
C PHE A 294 -22.66 -0.82 0.39
N ASN A 295 -23.64 -1.39 1.09
CA ASN A 295 -24.59 -2.34 0.50
C ASN A 295 -25.46 -1.72 -0.59
N ARG A 296 -25.75 -0.41 -0.54
CA ARG A 296 -26.40 0.30 -1.66
C ARG A 296 -25.49 0.34 -2.89
N CYS A 297 -24.20 0.58 -2.73
CA CYS A 297 -23.24 0.54 -3.84
C CYS A 297 -23.17 -0.86 -4.48
N ILE A 298 -23.06 -1.90 -3.65
CA ILE A 298 -23.05 -3.30 -4.12
C ILE A 298 -24.36 -3.65 -4.85
N ARG A 299 -25.52 -3.26 -4.31
CA ARG A 299 -26.80 -3.45 -4.99
C ARG A 299 -26.87 -2.70 -6.31
N ASN A 300 -26.34 -1.48 -6.40
CA ASN A 300 -26.32 -0.72 -7.63
C ASN A 300 -25.48 -1.42 -8.71
N ILE A 301 -24.26 -1.85 -8.34
CA ILE A 301 -23.37 -2.63 -9.22
C ILE A 301 -24.05 -3.92 -9.70
N THR A 302 -24.55 -4.74 -8.77
CA THR A 302 -25.12 -6.06 -9.10
C THR A 302 -26.41 -5.95 -9.91
N SER A 303 -27.32 -5.04 -9.56
CA SER A 303 -28.60 -4.87 -10.28
C SER A 303 -28.40 -4.28 -11.68
N THR A 304 -27.48 -3.33 -11.85
CA THR A 304 -27.20 -2.72 -13.15
C THR A 304 -26.54 -3.70 -14.12
N LEU A 305 -25.71 -4.61 -13.61
CA LEU A 305 -24.95 -5.56 -14.42
C LEU A 305 -25.52 -6.99 -14.43
N GLN A 306 -26.71 -7.22 -13.85
CA GLN A 306 -27.28 -8.56 -13.67
C GLN A 306 -27.41 -9.38 -14.98
N ASN A 307 -27.67 -8.71 -16.10
CA ASN A 307 -27.88 -9.35 -17.41
C ASN A 307 -26.74 -9.06 -18.40
N ILE A 308 -25.56 -8.74 -17.88
CA ILE A 308 -24.37 -8.47 -18.68
C ILE A 308 -23.36 -9.61 -18.44
N ASP A 309 -22.81 -10.17 -19.51
CA ASP A 309 -21.79 -11.23 -19.47
C ASP A 309 -20.41 -10.68 -19.06
N THR A 310 -20.33 -10.06 -17.88
CA THR A 310 -19.11 -9.49 -17.29
C THR A 310 -18.89 -10.07 -15.91
N GLN A 311 -17.74 -10.70 -15.67
CA GLN A 311 -17.36 -11.13 -14.31
C GLN A 311 -16.83 -9.93 -13.53
N ILE A 312 -17.33 -9.75 -12.31
CA ILE A 312 -16.97 -8.61 -11.45
C ILE A 312 -15.99 -9.09 -10.38
N ILE A 313 -14.85 -8.43 -10.29
CA ILE A 313 -13.84 -8.62 -9.24
C ILE A 313 -13.81 -7.36 -8.39
N LEU A 314 -14.03 -7.50 -7.09
CA LEU A 314 -13.96 -6.40 -6.13
C LEU A 314 -12.74 -6.58 -5.23
N VAL A 315 -11.76 -5.69 -5.39
CA VAL A 315 -10.54 -5.63 -4.59
C VAL A 315 -10.83 -4.81 -3.33
N ALA A 316 -10.49 -5.38 -2.17
CA ALA A 316 -10.64 -4.70 -0.89
C ALA A 316 -9.88 -3.37 -0.81
N SER A 317 -10.22 -2.55 0.17
CA SER A 317 -9.46 -1.35 0.50
C SER A 317 -9.51 -1.06 1.99
N ASN A 318 -8.35 -0.74 2.58
CA ASN A 318 -8.26 -0.26 3.95
C ASN A 318 -8.87 1.15 4.15
N ARG A 319 -9.21 1.84 3.05
CA ARG A 319 -9.92 3.13 3.06
C ARG A 319 -11.44 2.98 3.11
N ASP A 320 -12.00 1.78 2.94
CA ASP A 320 -13.43 1.56 3.10
C ASP A 320 -13.82 1.58 4.58
N ILE A 321 -14.58 2.60 4.98
CA ILE A 321 -15.07 2.70 6.36
C ILE A 321 -16.02 1.55 6.68
N GLY A 322 -15.84 0.94 7.85
CA GLY A 322 -16.61 -0.25 8.25
C GLY A 322 -15.99 -1.58 7.80
N HIS A 323 -14.90 -1.55 7.02
CA HIS A 323 -14.12 -2.74 6.69
C HIS A 323 -12.82 -2.82 7.51
N HIS A 324 -12.05 -3.89 7.28
CA HIS A 324 -10.75 -4.09 7.92
C HIS A 324 -9.76 -2.98 7.54
N MET A 325 -9.17 -2.32 8.54
CA MET A 325 -8.36 -1.10 8.34
C MET A 325 -6.85 -1.34 8.23
N ALA A 326 -6.38 -2.57 8.45
CA ALA A 326 -4.97 -2.92 8.27
C ALA A 326 -4.72 -3.44 6.83
N TYR A 327 -3.52 -3.20 6.34
CA TYR A 327 -3.00 -3.82 5.13
C TYR A 327 -2.10 -5.00 5.51
N PRO A 328 -2.20 -6.16 4.83
CA PRO A 328 -3.13 -6.50 3.76
C PRO A 328 -4.60 -6.60 4.17
N THR A 329 -5.50 -6.00 3.40
CA THR A 329 -6.93 -6.01 3.71
C THR A 329 -7.60 -7.29 3.18
N PRO A 330 -8.31 -8.08 4.02
CA PRO A 330 -9.01 -9.26 3.57
C PRO A 330 -10.17 -8.93 2.62
N PRO A 331 -10.65 -9.88 1.81
CA PRO A 331 -11.81 -9.69 0.93
C PRO A 331 -13.07 -9.25 1.70
N TYR A 332 -13.96 -8.52 1.03
CA TYR A 332 -15.30 -8.28 1.57
C TYR A 332 -16.10 -9.59 1.65
N ASP A 333 -16.91 -9.72 2.71
CA ASP A 333 -17.88 -10.81 2.83
C ASP A 333 -19.23 -10.37 2.26
N ILE A 334 -19.28 -10.28 0.93
CA ILE A 334 -20.52 -10.01 0.20
C ILE A 334 -20.88 -11.25 -0.64
N GLY A 335 -22.08 -11.78 -0.45
CA GLY A 335 -22.57 -12.89 -1.26
C GLY A 335 -22.88 -12.47 -2.70
N GLY A 336 -23.11 -13.46 -3.57
CA GLY A 336 -23.60 -13.25 -4.94
C GLY A 336 -22.54 -13.47 -6.02
N HIS A 337 -22.72 -12.80 -7.16
CA HIS A 337 -21.93 -13.00 -8.38
C HIS A 337 -20.66 -12.12 -8.47
N ILE A 338 -20.22 -11.52 -7.37
CA ILE A 338 -18.98 -10.72 -7.30
C ILE A 338 -17.88 -11.56 -6.66
N MET A 339 -16.74 -11.69 -7.35
CA MET A 339 -15.53 -12.27 -6.78
C MET A 339 -14.81 -11.22 -5.93
N CYS A 340 -14.90 -11.35 -4.61
CA CYS A 340 -14.16 -10.46 -3.71
C CYS A 340 -12.74 -11.00 -3.46
N VAL A 341 -11.76 -10.11 -3.54
CA VAL A 341 -10.34 -10.43 -3.33
C VAL A 341 -9.72 -9.44 -2.34
N SER A 342 -8.59 -9.83 -1.74
CA SER A 342 -7.83 -9.03 -0.79
C SER A 342 -7.14 -7.83 -1.45
N ASP A 343 -6.66 -6.90 -0.63
CA ASP A 343 -5.68 -5.89 -1.01
C ASP A 343 -4.36 -6.14 -0.28
N PRO A 344 -3.28 -6.52 -0.96
CA PRO A 344 -3.20 -6.70 -2.41
C PRO A 344 -3.75 -8.07 -2.83
N ALA A 345 -3.81 -8.32 -4.13
CA ALA A 345 -4.09 -9.64 -4.68
C ALA A 345 -3.26 -9.92 -5.95
N LEU A 346 -3.06 -11.22 -6.22
CA LEU A 346 -2.45 -11.73 -7.44
C LEU A 346 -3.47 -12.58 -8.19
N LEU A 347 -3.84 -12.15 -9.39
CA LEU A 347 -4.90 -12.75 -10.20
C LEU A 347 -4.27 -13.42 -11.44
N ASP A 348 -4.53 -14.70 -11.65
CA ASP A 348 -4.22 -15.39 -12.89
C ASP A 348 -5.44 -15.37 -13.79
N VAL A 349 -5.36 -14.61 -14.88
CA VAL A 349 -6.38 -14.52 -15.92
C VAL A 349 -5.84 -15.18 -17.18
N GLU A 350 -6.25 -16.42 -17.45
CA GLU A 350 -5.82 -17.17 -18.64
C GLU A 350 -4.28 -17.22 -18.82
N GLY A 351 -3.55 -17.45 -17.72
CA GLY A 351 -2.08 -17.48 -17.68
C GLY A 351 -1.43 -16.09 -17.55
N VAL A 352 -2.20 -14.99 -17.64
CA VAL A 352 -1.71 -13.64 -17.40
C VAL A 352 -1.89 -13.29 -15.92
N VAL A 353 -0.78 -13.37 -15.19
CA VAL A 353 -0.66 -12.88 -13.82
C VAL A 353 -0.73 -11.35 -13.74
N ILE A 354 -1.74 -10.86 -13.01
CA ILE A 354 -2.03 -9.46 -12.73
C ILE A 354 -1.90 -9.22 -11.22
N ALA A 355 -0.99 -8.34 -10.81
CA ALA A 355 -0.91 -7.87 -9.43
C ALA A 355 -1.75 -6.60 -9.26
N VAL A 356 -2.58 -6.56 -8.21
CA VAL A 356 -3.42 -5.42 -7.87
C VAL A 356 -3.15 -4.99 -6.43
N THR A 357 -3.14 -3.68 -6.17
CA THR A 357 -3.28 -3.13 -4.81
C THR A 357 -4.06 -1.83 -4.84
N SER A 358 -4.99 -1.64 -3.90
CA SER A 358 -5.77 -0.40 -3.75
C SER A 358 -5.02 0.68 -2.98
N THR A 359 -3.97 0.28 -2.26
CA THR A 359 -3.17 1.17 -1.43
C THR A 359 -2.22 2.01 -2.31
N ASP A 360 -2.19 3.34 -2.08
CA ASP A 360 -1.41 4.29 -2.90
C ASP A 360 0.09 4.28 -2.55
N ILE A 361 0.73 3.13 -2.76
CA ILE A 361 2.15 2.93 -2.49
C ILE A 361 3.04 3.88 -3.30
N LEU A 362 2.62 4.27 -4.52
CA LEU A 362 3.40 5.21 -5.33
C LEU A 362 3.44 6.60 -4.72
N PHE A 363 2.32 7.10 -4.21
CA PHE A 363 2.29 8.39 -3.53
C PHE A 363 3.07 8.35 -2.22
N HIS A 364 2.94 7.24 -1.47
CA HIS A 364 3.69 7.03 -0.23
C HIS A 364 5.21 7.03 -0.47
N LEU A 365 5.70 6.18 -1.37
CA LEU A 365 7.12 6.15 -1.75
C LEU A 365 7.57 7.49 -2.31
N GLY A 366 6.73 8.14 -3.13
CA GLY A 366 7.05 9.44 -3.71
C GLY A 366 7.32 10.53 -2.68
N LYS A 367 6.68 10.48 -1.50
CA LYS A 367 6.92 11.43 -0.42
C LYS A 367 8.25 11.21 0.30
N GLU A 368 8.70 9.95 0.41
CA GLU A 368 9.89 9.59 1.21
C GLU A 368 11.15 9.33 0.37
N GLU A 369 11.01 9.11 -0.94
CA GLU A 369 12.12 8.82 -1.83
C GLU A 369 13.06 10.02 -2.00
N ILE A 370 14.36 9.72 -2.03
CA ILE A 370 15.44 10.63 -2.44
C ILE A 370 16.14 10.05 -3.66
N SER A 371 16.60 10.92 -4.56
CA SER A 371 17.37 10.50 -5.73
C SER A 371 18.42 11.52 -6.13
N PHE A 372 19.46 11.03 -6.80
CA PHE A 372 20.50 11.84 -7.40
C PHE A 372 20.90 11.27 -8.78
N PRO A 373 21.11 12.12 -9.80
CA PRO A 373 20.73 13.54 -9.82
C PRO A 373 19.21 13.71 -9.73
N PRO A 374 18.71 14.78 -9.09
CA PRO A 374 17.27 14.95 -8.83
C PRO A 374 16.46 15.29 -10.10
N GLN A 375 17.12 15.70 -11.18
CA GLN A 375 16.49 16.11 -12.43
C GLN A 375 16.86 15.13 -13.56
N GLY A 376 15.89 14.74 -14.39
CA GLY A 376 16.12 14.00 -15.63
C GLY A 376 15.65 12.55 -15.67
N SER A 377 15.13 12.00 -14.57
CA SER A 377 14.68 10.60 -14.49
C SER A 377 13.16 10.46 -14.48
N ASP A 378 12.64 9.38 -15.09
CA ASP A 378 11.25 8.96 -14.98
C ASP A 378 10.91 8.55 -13.53
N ARG A 379 10.41 9.51 -12.73
CA ARG A 379 10.11 9.31 -11.31
C ARG A 379 9.12 8.16 -11.10
N LEU A 380 8.05 8.10 -11.90
CA LEU A 380 7.02 7.06 -11.76
C LEU A 380 7.59 5.67 -12.07
N GLY A 381 8.31 5.52 -13.19
CA GLY A 381 8.99 4.25 -13.50
C GLY A 381 9.99 3.83 -12.44
N ARG A 382 10.70 4.79 -11.82
CA ARG A 382 11.61 4.50 -10.71
C ARG A 382 10.90 4.03 -9.43
N LEU A 383 9.80 4.68 -9.04
CA LEU A 383 8.99 4.26 -7.89
C LEU A 383 8.40 2.87 -8.13
N THR A 384 7.90 2.58 -9.34
CA THR A 384 7.42 1.25 -9.72
C THR A 384 8.54 0.22 -9.70
N SER A 385 9.74 0.56 -10.19
CA SER A 385 10.92 -0.32 -10.14
C SER A 385 11.29 -0.75 -8.72
N HIS A 386 11.05 0.09 -7.72
CA HIS A 386 11.31 -0.27 -6.33
C HIS A 386 10.44 -1.42 -5.85
N LEU A 387 9.18 -1.51 -6.28
CA LEU A 387 8.28 -2.61 -5.91
C LEU A 387 8.79 -3.96 -6.40
N PHE A 388 9.23 -4.03 -7.67
CA PHE A 388 9.78 -5.25 -8.25
C PHE A 388 11.13 -5.62 -7.63
N ARG A 389 12.01 -4.63 -7.43
CA ARG A 389 13.31 -4.86 -6.82
C ARG A 389 13.15 -5.32 -5.38
N GLN A 390 12.25 -4.73 -4.60
CA GLN A 390 12.00 -5.14 -3.22
C GLN A 390 11.08 -6.36 -3.10
N GLN A 391 10.55 -6.89 -4.21
CA GLN A 391 9.68 -8.06 -4.25
C GLN A 391 8.47 -7.92 -3.30
N SER A 392 7.94 -6.71 -3.18
CA SER A 392 6.83 -6.39 -2.27
C SER A 392 5.98 -5.28 -2.86
N LEU A 393 4.65 -5.41 -2.71
CA LEU A 393 3.70 -4.37 -3.07
C LEU A 393 3.62 -3.23 -2.05
N TYR A 394 4.26 -3.38 -0.88
CA TYR A 394 4.43 -2.32 0.11
C TYR A 394 5.80 -2.42 0.80
N PRO A 395 6.89 -1.92 0.19
CA PRO A 395 8.24 -2.02 0.77
C PRO A 395 8.61 -0.83 1.69
N LEU A 396 7.80 0.23 1.73
CA LEU A 396 8.08 1.41 2.55
C LEU A 396 7.93 1.07 4.04
N TYR A 397 8.97 1.32 4.83
CA TYR A 397 8.91 1.13 6.27
C TYR A 397 9.77 2.17 7.01
N PRO A 398 9.24 2.82 8.06
CA PRO A 398 7.86 2.77 8.56
C PRO A 398 6.83 3.28 7.52
N PRO A 399 5.55 2.83 7.58
CA PRO A 399 4.50 3.38 6.74
C PRO A 399 4.21 4.85 7.12
N PRO A 400 3.63 5.65 6.21
CA PRO A 400 3.15 7.00 6.52
C PRO A 400 2.07 6.99 7.60
N GLU A 401 1.91 8.13 8.28
CA GLU A 401 0.84 8.32 9.26
C GLU A 401 -0.54 8.03 8.64
N GLY A 402 -1.37 7.29 9.38
CA GLY A 402 -2.70 6.88 8.94
C GLY A 402 -2.74 5.56 8.15
N VAL A 403 -1.59 4.97 7.80
CA VAL A 403 -1.53 3.65 7.18
C VAL A 403 -1.17 2.59 8.23
N CYS A 404 -2.07 1.64 8.44
CA CYS A 404 -1.87 0.52 9.35
C CYS A 404 -1.36 -0.70 8.57
N LEU A 405 -0.20 -1.24 8.95
CA LEU A 405 0.33 -2.49 8.42
C LEU A 405 0.27 -3.58 9.48
N ASP A 406 -0.13 -4.79 9.10
CA ASP A 406 0.12 -6.01 9.88
C ASP A 406 1.30 -6.73 9.22
N LEU A 407 2.48 -6.65 9.84
CA LEU A 407 3.72 -7.07 9.16
C LEU A 407 3.81 -8.58 8.92
N GLU A 408 3.16 -9.38 9.77
CA GLU A 408 3.05 -10.84 9.56
C GLU A 408 2.23 -11.13 8.30
N LYS A 409 1.15 -10.37 8.10
CA LYS A 409 0.34 -10.49 6.88
C LYS A 409 0.99 -9.83 5.67
N VAL A 410 1.73 -8.74 5.82
CA VAL A 410 2.53 -8.16 4.72
C VAL A 410 3.54 -9.18 4.18
N ASP A 411 4.29 -9.86 5.06
CA ASP A 411 5.29 -10.82 4.63
C ASP A 411 4.68 -12.01 3.88
N SER A 412 3.54 -12.52 4.33
CA SER A 412 2.86 -13.68 3.72
C SER A 412 1.96 -13.31 2.51
N HIS A 413 1.39 -12.11 2.48
CA HIS A 413 0.33 -11.75 1.53
C HIS A 413 0.58 -10.45 0.74
N ALA A 414 1.76 -9.83 0.81
CA ALA A 414 2.13 -8.70 -0.05
C ALA A 414 3.49 -8.83 -0.74
N ARG A 415 4.24 -9.92 -0.48
CA ARG A 415 5.49 -10.23 -1.17
C ARG A 415 5.26 -10.95 -2.49
N LEU A 416 5.87 -10.44 -3.56
CA LEU A 416 5.69 -10.95 -4.91
C LEU A 416 6.44 -12.28 -5.10
N PRO A 417 5.78 -13.37 -5.54
CA PRO A 417 6.45 -14.63 -5.84
C PRO A 417 7.14 -14.63 -7.22
N CYS A 418 6.76 -13.71 -8.09
CA CYS A 418 7.29 -13.52 -9.43
C CYS A 418 7.08 -12.06 -9.87
N THR A 419 7.72 -11.65 -10.97
CA THR A 419 7.38 -10.36 -11.61
C THR A 419 6.04 -10.53 -12.34
N PRO A 420 4.96 -9.84 -11.94
CA PRO A 420 3.66 -9.98 -12.60
C PRO A 420 3.73 -9.45 -14.04
N HIS A 421 2.89 -9.98 -14.93
CA HIS A 421 2.80 -9.47 -16.31
C HIS A 421 2.18 -8.06 -16.35
N ILE A 422 1.23 -7.80 -15.45
CA ILE A 422 0.53 -6.52 -15.34
C ILE A 422 0.51 -6.12 -13.86
N LEU A 423 0.87 -4.87 -13.57
CA LEU A 423 0.78 -4.28 -12.24
C LEU A 423 -0.21 -3.12 -12.26
N ILE A 424 -1.23 -3.18 -11.40
CA ILE A 424 -2.26 -2.16 -11.25
C ILE A 424 -2.10 -1.53 -9.86
N ILE A 425 -1.66 -0.27 -9.86
CA ILE A 425 -1.32 0.51 -8.67
C ILE A 425 -1.96 1.91 -8.78
N PRO A 426 -3.26 2.05 -8.46
CA PRO A 426 -3.95 3.33 -8.45
C PRO A 426 -3.24 4.34 -7.54
N SER A 427 -3.28 5.61 -7.91
CA SER A 427 -2.59 6.67 -7.18
C SER A 427 -3.25 8.03 -7.40
N ASP A 428 -3.13 8.91 -6.41
CA ASP A 428 -3.44 10.34 -6.55
C ASP A 428 -2.44 11.08 -7.48
N LEU A 429 -1.33 10.42 -7.84
CA LEU A 429 -0.43 10.88 -8.88
C LEU A 429 -1.12 10.82 -10.27
N ARG A 430 -0.59 11.60 -11.22
CA ARG A 430 -1.13 11.62 -12.59
C ARG A 430 -1.09 10.21 -13.20
N TYR A 431 -2.20 9.81 -13.84
CA TYR A 431 -2.31 8.56 -14.59
C TYR A 431 -1.12 8.35 -15.54
N PHE A 432 -0.67 7.10 -15.64
CA PHE A 432 0.41 6.68 -16.55
C PHE A 432 0.28 5.20 -16.91
N ILE A 433 0.95 4.79 -17.98
CA ILE A 433 1.11 3.40 -18.42
C ILE A 433 2.56 3.24 -18.85
N ARG A 434 3.26 2.20 -18.35
CA ARG A 434 4.70 1.99 -18.57
C ARG A 434 4.99 0.55 -18.96
#